data_AF-A0AA43CST6-F1
#
_entry.id   AF-A0AA43CST6-F1
#
_cell.length_a   1.000
_cell.length_b   1.000
_cell.length_c   1.000
_cell.angle_alpha   90.00
_cell.angle_beta   90.00
_cell.angle_gamma   90.00
#
_symmetry.space_group_name_H-M   'P 1'
#
loop_
_entity.id
_entity.type
_entity.pdbx_description
1 polymer ?
#
loop_
_entity_poly.entity_id
_entity_poly.type
_entity_poly.pdbx_seq_one_letter_code
_entity_poly.pdbx_strand_id
1 'polypeptide(L)'
;MDSSEPVASTLEELARALRDAPEVPMNWHRYGSALAEAGNIEELLALTDRAAPKFGSGVRFIQNIALHFVALGRWEVVRKLSMQMPKHRLESAVAVYYQGCEKVDAGDHEAALEFFEEFKRLVIPNHGSYPIKTDKNFNVIFRQGTLVEGLEKTGRILAHPVDKTPPELTVTEQAATNDSTFVIAISVDARYFRRFAPVLCQGYADLGVREPLHFHVVAPEPDSFNLFDKLKSDHAGLNLGLSFEPPGPWRHPVYYTCARFFAIGSLLPGYGLPVLAVDADILPSISPGVFVESAGDADFACFDTGRNEPASVYQASVMYFPNRSETVDFISMLQRFVSSKLDEPPFLAWMLDQAAMYSVLTLLAKTRPSFEFTDLGKALGKGLGDFTRQLSTEAEKNAIMNNRQ
;
A
#
# COMPACT_ATOMS: atom_id res chain seq x y z
N MET A 1 39.43 -9.73 14.14
CA MET A 1 38.25 -9.75 15.03
C MET A 1 37.67 -11.14 14.94
N ASP A 2 37.73 -11.85 16.06
CA ASP A 2 37.28 -13.22 16.22
C ASP A 2 35.82 -13.37 15.79
N SER A 3 35.57 -14.10 14.70
CA SER A 3 34.25 -14.58 14.34
C SER A 3 33.97 -15.85 15.14
N SER A 4 33.74 -15.70 16.44
CA SER A 4 33.19 -16.79 17.25
C SER A 4 31.79 -17.10 16.73
N GLU A 5 31.61 -18.27 16.12
CA GLU A 5 30.29 -18.83 15.82
C GLU A 5 29.41 -18.75 17.09
N PRO A 6 28.14 -18.34 16.99
CA PRO A 6 27.25 -18.39 18.13
C PRO A 6 26.97 -19.86 18.46
N VAL A 7 27.47 -20.32 19.60
CA VAL A 7 27.10 -21.62 20.17
C VAL A 7 25.57 -21.64 20.29
N ALA A 8 24.92 -22.56 19.59
CA ALA A 8 23.48 -22.76 19.69
C ALA A 8 23.14 -23.09 21.16
N SER A 9 22.62 -22.13 21.90
CA SER A 9 22.19 -22.34 23.28
C SER A 9 21.05 -23.35 23.31
N THR A 10 21.11 -24.30 24.24
CA THR A 10 20.03 -25.28 24.40
C THR A 10 18.75 -24.59 24.90
N LEU A 11 17.58 -25.19 24.65
CA LEU A 11 16.31 -24.67 25.18
C LEU A 11 16.36 -24.53 26.72
N GLU A 12 17.07 -25.43 27.41
CA GLU A 12 17.24 -25.38 28.87
C GLU A 12 18.06 -24.16 29.33
N GLU A 13 19.11 -23.81 28.61
CA GLU A 13 19.93 -22.62 28.87
C GLU A 13 19.14 -21.34 28.64
N LEU A 14 18.38 -21.26 27.55
CA LEU A 14 17.52 -20.12 27.25
C LEU A 14 16.40 -19.97 28.29
N ALA A 15 15.78 -21.08 28.71
CA ALA A 15 14.80 -21.09 29.78
C ALA A 15 15.42 -20.65 31.13
N ARG A 16 16.67 -21.06 31.41
CA ARG A 16 17.41 -20.63 32.61
C ARG A 16 17.70 -19.13 32.57
N ALA A 17 18.22 -18.61 31.46
CA ALA A 17 18.49 -17.19 31.29
C ALA A 17 17.23 -16.33 31.46
N LEU A 18 16.08 -16.81 30.95
CA LEU A 18 14.79 -16.14 31.18
C LEU A 18 14.36 -16.15 32.65
N ARG A 19 14.57 -17.26 33.38
CA ARG A 19 14.26 -17.32 34.81
C ARG A 19 15.16 -16.43 35.66
N ASP A 20 16.44 -16.38 35.31
CA ASP A 20 17.45 -15.63 36.07
C ASP A 20 17.32 -14.12 35.86
N ALA A 21 16.87 -13.69 34.67
CA ALA A 21 16.70 -12.29 34.31
C ALA A 21 15.41 -12.05 33.48
N PRO A 22 14.21 -12.18 34.08
CA PRO A 22 12.92 -12.01 33.41
C PRO A 22 12.59 -10.55 33.07
N GLU A 23 13.30 -9.59 33.66
CA GLU A 23 13.20 -8.18 33.33
C GLU A 23 13.74 -7.88 31.93
N VAL A 24 14.70 -8.66 31.43
CA VAL A 24 15.39 -8.47 30.14
C VAL A 24 14.51 -8.95 28.98
N PRO A 25 13.96 -8.05 28.12
CA PRO A 25 13.09 -8.42 27.01
C PRO A 25 13.70 -9.40 26.01
N MET A 26 15.02 -9.32 25.81
CA MET A 26 15.76 -10.18 24.89
C MET A 26 15.69 -11.66 25.29
N ASN A 27 15.64 -11.97 26.59
CA ASN A 27 15.56 -13.36 27.05
C ASN A 27 14.21 -14.01 26.67
N TRP A 28 13.11 -13.24 26.76
CA TRP A 28 11.80 -13.68 26.29
C TRP A 28 11.79 -13.95 24.79
N HIS A 29 12.35 -13.03 24.02
CA HIS A 29 12.41 -13.15 22.57
C HIS A 29 13.23 -14.37 22.15
N ARG A 30 14.45 -14.53 22.70
CA ARG A 30 15.32 -15.68 22.38
C ARG A 30 14.68 -17.02 22.72
N TYR A 31 14.09 -17.16 23.90
CA TYR A 31 13.43 -18.40 24.30
C TYR A 31 12.19 -18.67 23.44
N GLY A 32 11.35 -17.65 23.20
CA GLY A 32 10.18 -17.78 22.32
C GLY A 32 10.52 -18.17 20.88
N SER A 33 11.54 -17.55 20.29
CA SER A 33 12.04 -17.91 18.96
C SER A 33 12.56 -19.35 18.93
N ALA A 34 13.34 -19.77 19.92
CA ALA A 34 13.85 -21.14 19.97
C ALA A 34 12.72 -22.18 20.11
N LEU A 35 11.66 -21.88 20.88
CA LEU A 35 10.47 -22.73 20.98
C LEU A 35 9.72 -22.83 19.65
N ALA A 36 9.55 -21.71 18.94
CA ALA A 36 8.93 -21.68 17.62
C ALA A 36 9.72 -22.51 16.60
N GLU A 37 11.05 -22.35 16.56
CA GLU A 37 11.94 -23.09 15.66
C GLU A 37 11.90 -24.60 15.93
N ALA A 38 11.90 -24.99 17.21
CA ALA A 38 11.76 -26.37 17.66
C ALA A 38 10.35 -26.95 17.43
N GLY A 39 9.34 -26.12 17.12
CA GLY A 39 7.94 -26.54 17.00
C GLY A 39 7.28 -26.88 18.34
N ASN A 40 7.80 -26.38 19.46
CA ASN A 40 7.20 -26.57 20.78
C ASN A 40 6.12 -25.51 21.05
N ILE A 41 5.01 -25.63 20.33
CA ILE A 41 3.93 -24.63 20.32
C ILE A 41 3.20 -24.53 21.66
N GLU A 42 3.04 -25.63 22.37
CA GLU A 42 2.38 -25.63 23.68
C GLU A 42 3.15 -24.77 24.69
N GLU A 43 4.46 -25.00 24.83
CA GLU A 43 5.31 -24.19 25.71
C GLU A 43 5.43 -22.74 25.21
N LEU A 44 5.41 -22.50 23.89
CA LEU A 44 5.39 -21.16 23.32
C LEU A 44 4.11 -20.39 23.71
N LEU A 45 2.95 -21.04 23.68
CA LEU A 45 1.69 -20.43 24.10
C LEU A 45 1.68 -20.17 25.62
N ALA A 46 2.18 -21.11 26.42
CA ALA A 46 2.35 -20.90 27.87
C ALA A 46 3.32 -19.75 28.18
N LEU A 47 4.38 -19.60 27.38
CA LEU A 47 5.28 -18.43 27.45
C LEU A 47 4.56 -17.15 27.07
N THR A 48 3.74 -17.18 26.02
CA THR A 48 2.96 -16.03 25.53
C THR A 48 1.99 -15.51 26.57
N ASP A 49 1.28 -16.40 27.26
CA ASP A 49 0.35 -16.04 28.34
C ASP A 49 1.08 -15.36 29.51
N ARG A 50 2.28 -15.83 29.86
CA ARG A 50 3.15 -15.19 30.87
C ARG A 50 3.73 -13.85 30.39
N ALA A 51 3.98 -13.72 29.10
CA ALA A 51 4.58 -12.54 28.48
C ALA A 51 3.55 -11.39 28.29
N ALA A 52 2.27 -11.71 28.11
CA ALA A 52 1.23 -10.76 27.75
C ALA A 52 1.14 -9.53 28.69
N PRO A 53 1.19 -9.65 30.03
CA PRO A 53 1.16 -8.47 30.92
C PRO A 53 2.36 -7.54 30.75
N LYS A 54 3.52 -8.07 30.31
CA LYS A 54 4.77 -7.31 30.14
C LYS A 54 4.85 -6.62 28.78
N PHE A 55 4.35 -7.27 27.73
CA PHE A 55 4.43 -6.76 26.35
C PHE A 55 3.14 -6.13 25.84
N GLY A 56 2.07 -6.16 26.64
CA GLY A 56 0.77 -5.56 26.35
C GLY A 56 -0.25 -6.54 25.76
N SER A 57 0.20 -7.55 25.01
CA SER A 57 -0.65 -8.65 24.56
C SER A 57 0.18 -9.86 24.12
N GLY A 58 -0.44 -11.06 24.15
CA GLY A 58 0.16 -12.26 23.58
C GLY A 58 0.32 -12.18 22.06
N VAL A 59 -0.65 -11.55 21.39
CA VAL A 59 -0.61 -11.26 19.93
C VAL A 59 0.66 -10.51 19.55
N ARG A 60 1.01 -9.44 20.28
CA ARG A 60 2.23 -8.65 20.01
C ARG A 60 3.50 -9.46 20.22
N PHE A 61 3.51 -10.31 21.24
CA PHE A 61 4.66 -11.19 21.51
C PHE A 61 4.89 -12.18 20.36
N ILE A 62 3.84 -12.87 19.90
CA ILE A 62 3.91 -13.78 18.75
C ILE A 62 4.24 -13.03 17.46
N GLN A 63 3.71 -11.82 17.26
CA GLN A 63 4.07 -11.00 16.09
C GLN A 63 5.56 -10.68 16.03
N ASN A 64 6.18 -10.32 17.16
CA ASN A 64 7.63 -10.08 17.19
C ASN A 64 8.45 -11.33 16.86
N ILE A 65 7.99 -12.51 17.29
CA ILE A 65 8.63 -13.78 16.95
C ILE A 65 8.46 -14.11 15.47
N ALA A 66 7.25 -13.97 14.93
CA ALA A 66 6.99 -14.22 13.51
C ALA A 66 7.81 -13.26 12.61
N LEU A 67 7.83 -11.96 12.93
CA LEU A 67 8.62 -10.96 12.21
C LEU A 67 10.12 -11.27 12.22
N HIS A 68 10.65 -11.84 13.32
CA HIS A 68 12.04 -12.28 13.36
C HIS A 68 12.34 -13.35 12.32
N PHE A 69 11.47 -14.36 12.18
CA PHE A 69 11.66 -15.40 11.17
C PHE A 69 11.40 -14.92 9.74
N VAL A 70 10.42 -14.02 9.54
CA VAL A 70 10.20 -13.35 8.26
C VAL A 70 11.45 -12.59 7.81
N ALA A 71 12.06 -11.80 8.71
CA ALA A 71 13.28 -11.05 8.40
C ALA A 71 14.49 -11.94 8.08
N LEU A 72 14.49 -13.19 8.54
CA LEU A 72 15.52 -14.18 8.24
C LEU A 72 15.18 -15.08 7.04
N GLY A 73 14.02 -14.90 6.39
CA GLY A 73 13.54 -15.80 5.33
C GLY A 73 13.26 -17.23 5.79
N ARG A 74 13.09 -17.46 7.10
CA ARG A 74 12.87 -18.77 7.72
C ARG A 74 11.39 -19.16 7.68
N TRP A 75 10.87 -19.24 6.46
CA TRP A 75 9.46 -19.49 6.16
C TRP A 75 8.93 -20.82 6.69
N GLU A 76 9.80 -21.82 6.86
CA GLU A 76 9.43 -23.11 7.43
C GLU A 76 9.00 -23.00 8.89
N VAL A 77 9.55 -22.06 9.67
CA VAL A 77 9.13 -21.81 11.06
C VAL A 77 7.76 -21.11 11.09
N VAL A 78 7.56 -20.11 10.24
CA VAL A 78 6.26 -19.42 10.09
C VAL A 78 5.16 -20.41 9.72
N ARG A 79 5.45 -21.34 8.79
CA ARG A 79 4.52 -22.39 8.38
C ARG A 79 4.17 -23.33 9.55
N LYS A 80 5.17 -23.75 10.33
CA LYS A 80 4.93 -24.56 11.55
C LYS A 80 4.02 -23.83 12.54
N LEU A 81 4.30 -22.55 12.81
CA LEU A 81 3.46 -21.72 13.68
C LEU A 81 2.00 -21.72 13.19
N SER A 82 1.76 -21.44 11.91
CA SER A 82 0.39 -21.34 11.37
C SER A 82 -0.35 -22.69 11.36
N MET A 83 0.35 -23.78 11.07
CA MET A 83 -0.24 -25.13 11.03
C MET A 83 -0.58 -25.68 12.42
N GLN A 84 0.26 -25.40 13.42
CA GLN A 84 0.17 -26.04 14.74
C GLN A 84 -0.51 -25.15 15.79
N MET A 85 -0.59 -23.83 15.58
CA MET A 85 -1.23 -22.93 16.53
C MET A 85 -2.77 -23.14 16.53
N PRO A 86 -3.40 -23.36 17.69
CA PRO A 86 -4.83 -23.58 17.76
C PRO A 86 -5.64 -22.38 17.25
N LYS A 87 -6.57 -22.60 16.31
CA LYS A 87 -7.33 -21.51 15.64
C LYS A 87 -8.24 -20.69 16.57
N HIS A 88 -8.56 -21.19 17.76
CA HIS A 88 -9.34 -20.45 18.75
C HIS A 88 -8.50 -19.43 19.55
N ARG A 89 -7.17 -19.48 19.43
CA ARG A 89 -6.25 -18.51 20.03
C ARG A 89 -6.15 -17.27 19.13
N LEU A 90 -6.12 -16.07 19.74
CA LEU A 90 -5.97 -14.82 18.99
C LEU A 90 -4.64 -14.75 18.23
N GLU A 91 -3.59 -15.36 18.78
CA GLU A 91 -2.27 -15.39 18.18
C GLU A 91 -2.23 -16.11 16.83
N SER A 92 -3.18 -17.03 16.58
CA SER A 92 -3.24 -17.79 15.33
C SER A 92 -3.41 -16.90 14.10
N ALA A 93 -4.08 -15.76 14.24
CA ALA A 93 -4.25 -14.79 13.16
C ALA A 93 -2.91 -14.25 12.66
N VAL A 94 -1.95 -14.00 13.56
CA VAL A 94 -0.62 -13.52 13.19
C VAL A 94 0.12 -14.55 12.35
N ALA A 95 0.09 -15.81 12.76
CA ALA A 95 0.76 -16.89 12.04
C ALA A 95 0.12 -17.14 10.65
N VAL A 96 -1.22 -17.09 10.58
CA VAL A 96 -1.97 -17.21 9.31
C VAL A 96 -1.64 -16.07 8.35
N TYR A 97 -1.59 -14.82 8.84
CA TYR A 97 -1.21 -13.67 8.02
C TYR A 97 0.20 -13.81 7.41
N TYR A 98 1.20 -14.18 8.22
CA TYR A 98 2.56 -14.34 7.70
C TYR A 98 2.75 -15.58 6.84
N GLN A 99 1.89 -16.60 6.97
CA GLN A 99 1.82 -17.68 5.98
C GLN A 99 1.25 -17.19 4.63
N GLY A 100 0.32 -16.24 4.64
CA GLY A 100 -0.07 -15.53 3.42
C GLY A 100 1.11 -14.78 2.80
N CYS A 101 1.90 -14.07 3.61
CA CYS A 101 3.10 -13.38 3.14
C CYS A 101 4.14 -14.34 2.54
N GLU A 102 4.33 -15.54 3.12
CA GLU A 102 5.17 -16.59 2.54
C GLU A 102 4.75 -17.00 1.13
N LYS A 103 3.44 -17.02 0.85
CA LYS A 103 2.92 -17.29 -0.49
C LYS A 103 3.17 -16.13 -1.46
N VAL A 104 3.05 -14.88 -0.99
CA VAL A 104 3.44 -13.70 -1.79
C VAL A 104 4.92 -13.75 -2.15
N ASP A 105 5.79 -14.05 -1.18
CA ASP A 105 7.24 -14.19 -1.37
C ASP A 105 7.60 -15.27 -2.39
N ALA A 106 6.82 -16.37 -2.41
CA ALA A 106 6.95 -17.45 -3.37
C ALA A 106 6.33 -17.16 -4.75
N GLY A 107 5.70 -16.01 -4.95
CA GLY A 107 4.97 -15.64 -6.18
C GLY A 107 3.61 -16.34 -6.35
N ASP A 108 3.13 -17.05 -5.33
CA ASP A 108 1.83 -17.74 -5.33
C ASP A 108 0.74 -16.83 -4.74
N HIS A 109 0.42 -15.77 -5.48
CA HIS A 109 -0.53 -14.74 -5.05
C HIS A 109 -1.96 -15.29 -4.86
N GLU A 110 -2.35 -16.31 -5.63
CA GLU A 110 -3.67 -16.97 -5.51
C GLU A 110 -3.77 -17.70 -4.17
N ALA A 111 -2.78 -18.54 -3.80
CA ALA A 111 -2.77 -19.19 -2.50
C ALA A 111 -2.62 -18.20 -1.34
N ALA A 112 -1.88 -17.10 -1.53
CA ALA A 112 -1.75 -16.04 -0.53
C ALA A 112 -3.11 -15.48 -0.11
N LEU A 113 -3.99 -15.24 -1.09
CA LEU A 113 -5.34 -14.72 -0.83
C LEU A 113 -6.18 -15.66 0.04
N GLU A 114 -6.02 -16.97 -0.06
CA GLU A 114 -6.72 -17.94 0.81
C GLU A 114 -6.35 -17.76 2.28
N PHE A 115 -5.07 -17.52 2.57
CA PHE A 115 -4.59 -17.22 3.93
C PHE A 115 -5.10 -15.87 4.42
N PHE A 116 -5.18 -14.85 3.57
CA PHE A 116 -5.76 -13.57 3.97
C PHE A 116 -7.28 -13.65 4.20
N GLU A 117 -8.00 -14.52 3.49
CA GLU A 117 -9.41 -14.85 3.81
C GLU A 117 -9.54 -15.58 5.15
N GLU A 118 -8.64 -16.53 5.44
CA GLU A 118 -8.60 -17.17 6.77
C GLU A 118 -8.28 -16.16 7.88
N PHE A 119 -7.31 -15.28 7.66
CA PHE A 119 -6.99 -14.20 8.58
C PHE A 119 -8.23 -13.34 8.87
N LYS A 120 -8.95 -12.89 7.83
CA LYS A 120 -10.21 -12.15 7.96
C LYS A 120 -11.24 -12.87 8.83
N ARG A 121 -11.43 -14.18 8.62
CA ARG A 121 -12.35 -15.01 9.41
C ARG A 121 -11.97 -15.05 10.89
N LEU A 122 -10.69 -14.97 11.23
CA LEU A 122 -10.21 -14.93 12.61
C LEU A 122 -10.34 -13.54 13.24
N VAL A 123 -10.02 -12.47 12.49
CA VAL A 123 -9.89 -11.12 13.06
C VAL A 123 -11.16 -10.30 13.05
N ILE A 124 -12.00 -10.38 12.02
CA ILE A 124 -13.18 -9.50 11.89
C ILE A 124 -14.21 -9.76 13.01
N PRO A 125 -14.63 -11.00 13.30
CA PRO A 125 -15.59 -11.26 14.38
C PRO A 125 -15.05 -10.89 15.77
N ASN A 126 -13.73 -10.89 15.94
CA ASN A 126 -13.05 -10.70 17.21
C ASN A 126 -12.25 -9.38 17.26
N HIS A 127 -12.51 -8.42 16.37
CA HIS A 127 -11.64 -7.24 16.19
C HIS A 127 -11.46 -6.42 17.48
N GLY A 128 -12.45 -6.41 18.37
CA GLY A 128 -12.37 -5.75 19.68
C GLY A 128 -11.38 -6.41 20.66
N SER A 129 -11.00 -7.66 20.44
CA SER A 129 -10.04 -8.42 21.26
C SER A 129 -8.59 -8.27 20.78
N TYR A 130 -8.39 -7.68 19.59
CA TYR A 130 -7.06 -7.45 19.04
C TYR A 130 -6.53 -6.05 19.37
N PRO A 131 -5.20 -5.87 19.48
CA PRO A 131 -4.60 -4.57 19.82
C PRO A 131 -4.58 -3.58 18.63
N ILE A 132 -5.63 -3.52 17.82
CA ILE A 132 -5.69 -2.71 16.58
C ILE A 132 -5.44 -1.22 16.88
N LYS A 133 -5.89 -0.70 18.03
CA LYS A 133 -5.70 0.72 18.39
C LYS A 133 -4.40 1.00 19.14
N THR A 134 -3.83 -0.01 19.80
CA THR A 134 -2.72 0.15 20.74
C THR A 134 -1.38 -0.37 20.20
N ASP A 135 -1.41 -1.21 19.16
CA ASP A 135 -0.23 -1.76 18.50
C ASP A 135 -0.23 -1.37 17.01
N LYS A 136 0.70 -0.49 16.63
CA LYS A 136 0.86 -0.03 15.25
C LYS A 136 1.22 -1.18 14.29
N ASN A 137 2.02 -2.16 14.73
CA ASN A 137 2.43 -3.26 13.86
C ASN A 137 1.27 -4.21 13.60
N PHE A 138 0.48 -4.51 14.63
CA PHE A 138 -0.73 -5.32 14.44
C PHE A 138 -1.76 -4.58 13.57
N ASN A 139 -1.90 -3.27 13.79
CA ASN A 139 -2.80 -2.44 13.00
C ASN A 139 -2.45 -2.49 11.49
N VAL A 140 -1.17 -2.43 11.13
CA VAL A 140 -0.73 -2.55 9.73
C VAL A 140 -1.15 -3.88 9.13
N ILE A 141 -0.82 -5.03 9.77
CA ILE A 141 -1.20 -6.34 9.23
C ILE A 141 -2.71 -6.54 9.19
N PHE A 142 -3.45 -5.98 10.15
CA PHE A 142 -4.91 -5.98 10.14
C PHE A 142 -5.41 -5.32 8.87
N ARG A 143 -5.03 -4.06 8.62
CA ARG A 143 -5.47 -3.31 7.43
C ARG A 143 -5.10 -4.05 6.14
N GLN A 144 -3.83 -4.43 5.99
CA GLN A 144 -3.35 -5.09 4.77
C GLN A 144 -4.09 -6.41 4.51
N GLY A 145 -4.25 -7.26 5.54
CA GLY A 145 -4.90 -8.55 5.42
C GLY A 145 -6.43 -8.47 5.25
N THR A 146 -7.08 -7.46 5.83
CA THR A 146 -8.54 -7.29 5.69
C THR A 146 -8.97 -6.51 4.45
N LEU A 147 -8.08 -5.72 3.85
CA LEU A 147 -8.43 -4.92 2.67
C LEU A 147 -8.38 -5.70 1.36
N VAL A 148 -7.48 -6.68 1.25
CA VAL A 148 -7.42 -7.56 0.07
C VAL A 148 -8.52 -8.60 0.06
N GLU A 149 -8.94 -9.04 -1.12
CA GLU A 149 -10.06 -9.98 -1.30
C GLU A 149 -9.66 -11.15 -2.19
N GLY A 150 -10.11 -12.35 -1.83
CA GLY A 150 -9.92 -13.55 -2.64
C GLY A 150 -10.57 -13.45 -4.01
N LEU A 151 -10.11 -14.26 -4.96
CA LEU A 151 -10.51 -14.19 -6.37
C LEU A 151 -12.03 -14.16 -6.57
N GLU A 152 -12.76 -15.04 -5.89
CA GLU A 152 -14.22 -15.12 -5.99
C GLU A 152 -14.91 -13.84 -5.49
N LYS A 153 -14.47 -13.30 -4.35
CA LYS A 153 -15.05 -12.09 -3.76
C LYS A 153 -14.68 -10.85 -4.56
N THR A 154 -13.45 -10.75 -5.05
CA THR A 154 -13.04 -9.72 -6.01
C THR A 154 -13.92 -9.77 -7.26
N GLY A 155 -14.08 -10.94 -7.89
CA GLY A 155 -14.95 -11.10 -9.04
C GLY A 155 -16.40 -10.67 -8.78
N ARG A 156 -16.94 -10.99 -7.59
CA ARG A 156 -18.26 -10.49 -7.17
C ARG A 156 -18.28 -8.97 -7.05
N ILE A 157 -17.33 -8.37 -6.32
CA ILE A 157 -17.25 -6.91 -6.18
C ILE A 157 -17.24 -6.22 -7.55
N LEU A 158 -16.45 -6.74 -8.49
CA LEU A 158 -16.32 -6.17 -9.84
C LEU A 158 -17.56 -6.36 -10.71
N ALA A 159 -18.36 -7.40 -10.46
CA ALA A 159 -19.60 -7.68 -11.19
C ALA A 159 -20.80 -6.86 -10.69
N HIS A 160 -20.76 -6.33 -9.46
CA HIS A 160 -21.86 -5.55 -8.90
C HIS A 160 -21.75 -4.07 -9.28
N PRO A 161 -22.88 -3.39 -9.52
CA PRO A 161 -22.88 -1.95 -9.69
C PRO A 161 -22.42 -1.27 -8.40
N VAL A 162 -21.85 -0.08 -8.56
CA VAL A 162 -21.40 0.73 -7.43
C VAL A 162 -22.57 1.59 -6.93
N ASP A 163 -22.94 1.44 -5.66
CA ASP A 163 -24.06 2.18 -5.07
C ASP A 163 -23.77 3.69 -4.91
N LYS A 164 -22.52 4.04 -4.64
CA LYS A 164 -22.03 5.42 -4.47
C LYS A 164 -20.88 5.66 -5.42
N THR A 165 -20.98 6.67 -6.26
CA THR A 165 -19.86 7.14 -7.07
C THR A 165 -19.32 8.43 -6.49
N PRO A 166 -18.02 8.74 -6.71
CA PRO A 166 -17.53 10.08 -6.46
C PRO A 166 -18.31 11.09 -7.33
N PRO A 167 -18.29 12.39 -6.96
CA PRO A 167 -18.84 13.43 -7.80
C PRO A 167 -18.18 13.46 -9.18
N GLU A 168 -18.91 13.95 -10.17
CA GLU A 168 -18.37 14.08 -11.53
C GLU A 168 -17.20 15.08 -11.55
N LEU A 169 -16.11 14.66 -12.17
CA LEU A 169 -14.93 15.49 -12.38
C LEU A 169 -15.24 16.57 -13.42
N THR A 170 -14.96 17.82 -13.06
CA THR A 170 -15.04 18.97 -13.95
C THR A 170 -13.64 19.40 -14.37
N VAL A 171 -13.35 19.37 -15.67
CA VAL A 171 -12.10 19.93 -16.23
C VAL A 171 -12.31 21.44 -16.41
N THR A 172 -11.57 22.24 -15.63
CA THR A 172 -11.59 23.71 -15.78
C THR A 172 -10.60 24.16 -16.83
N GLU A 173 -9.47 23.47 -16.92
CA GLU A 173 -8.44 23.77 -17.89
C GLU A 173 -7.77 22.48 -18.38
N GLN A 174 -7.86 22.27 -19.68
CA GLN A 174 -7.15 21.19 -20.35
C GLN A 174 -5.81 21.70 -20.87
N ALA A 175 -4.73 21.07 -20.43
CA ALA A 175 -3.39 21.35 -20.93
C ALA A 175 -3.31 20.99 -22.43
N ALA A 176 -2.49 21.72 -23.19
CA ALA A 176 -2.32 21.49 -24.62
C ALA A 176 -1.65 20.12 -24.87
N THR A 177 -2.07 19.36 -25.87
CA THR A 177 -1.50 18.02 -26.13
C THR A 177 -0.59 17.95 -27.34
N ASN A 178 -0.37 19.06 -28.03
CA ASN A 178 0.43 19.10 -29.25
C ASN A 178 1.83 18.55 -28.96
N ASP A 179 2.24 17.54 -29.73
CA ASP A 179 3.52 16.82 -29.63
C ASP A 179 3.77 16.06 -28.30
N SER A 180 2.79 15.97 -27.42
CA SER A 180 2.90 15.25 -26.15
C SER A 180 2.60 13.76 -26.32
N THR A 181 3.38 12.91 -25.66
CA THR A 181 3.21 11.45 -25.73
C THR A 181 2.49 10.87 -24.51
N PHE A 182 2.39 11.64 -23.41
CA PHE A 182 1.67 11.26 -22.19
C PHE A 182 1.28 12.51 -21.37
N VAL A 183 0.48 12.32 -20.33
CA VAL A 183 0.10 13.33 -19.32
C VAL A 183 0.59 12.90 -17.96
N ILE A 184 1.20 13.81 -17.20
CA ILE A 184 1.53 13.61 -15.79
C ILE A 184 0.31 14.02 -14.96
N ALA A 185 -0.27 13.10 -14.21
CA ALA A 185 -1.47 13.35 -13.41
C ALA A 185 -1.17 13.27 -11.91
N ILE A 186 -1.61 14.27 -11.15
CA ILE A 186 -1.44 14.33 -9.69
C ILE A 186 -2.81 14.63 -9.07
N SER A 187 -3.27 13.75 -8.19
CA SER A 187 -4.55 13.91 -7.48
C SER A 187 -4.34 14.25 -6.01
N VAL A 188 -5.01 15.29 -5.53
CA VAL A 188 -4.80 15.87 -4.20
C VAL A 188 -6.08 16.45 -3.62
N ASP A 189 -6.18 16.58 -2.31
CA ASP A 189 -7.15 17.49 -1.70
C ASP A 189 -6.63 18.95 -1.76
N ALA A 190 -7.50 19.92 -1.44
CA ALA A 190 -7.12 21.35 -1.43
C ALA A 190 -5.89 21.66 -0.57
N ARG A 191 -5.72 20.95 0.57
CA ARG A 191 -4.61 21.16 1.50
C ARG A 191 -3.28 20.69 0.92
N TYR A 192 -3.26 19.49 0.34
CA TYR A 192 -2.09 18.93 -0.33
C TYR A 192 -1.76 19.74 -1.59
N PHE A 193 -2.75 20.18 -2.35
CA PHE A 193 -2.54 21.07 -3.49
C PHE A 193 -1.78 22.34 -3.06
N ARG A 194 -2.27 23.03 -2.04
CA ARG A 194 -1.64 24.25 -1.49
C ARG A 194 -0.19 23.99 -1.04
N ARG A 195 0.06 22.83 -0.43
CA ARG A 195 1.37 22.49 0.15
C ARG A 195 2.39 22.05 -0.90
N PHE A 196 1.99 21.24 -1.87
CA PHE A 196 2.92 20.51 -2.74
C PHE A 196 2.95 21.04 -4.17
N ALA A 197 1.86 21.58 -4.71
CA ALA A 197 1.83 22.05 -6.10
C ALA A 197 2.93 23.08 -6.43
N PRO A 198 3.27 24.07 -5.57
CA PRO A 198 4.37 24.98 -5.87
C PRO A 198 5.73 24.30 -6.00
N VAL A 199 6.04 23.34 -5.13
CA VAL A 199 7.32 22.63 -5.14
C VAL A 199 7.38 21.65 -6.31
N LEU A 200 6.26 21.01 -6.65
CA LEU A 200 6.15 20.13 -7.81
C LEU A 200 6.33 20.90 -9.12
N CYS A 201 5.63 22.03 -9.30
CA CYS A 201 5.80 22.87 -10.48
C CYS A 201 7.24 23.34 -10.62
N GLN A 202 7.88 23.84 -9.55
CA GLN A 202 9.29 24.21 -9.62
C GLN A 202 10.17 23.02 -10.02
N GLY A 203 9.98 21.86 -9.40
CA GLY A 203 10.81 20.68 -9.70
C GLY A 203 10.61 20.13 -11.13
N TYR A 204 9.39 20.13 -11.66
CA TYR A 204 9.14 19.76 -13.05
C TYR A 204 9.68 20.80 -14.04
N ALA A 205 9.63 22.09 -13.71
CA ALA A 205 10.27 23.13 -14.49
C ALA A 205 11.80 22.98 -14.51
N ASP A 206 12.42 22.65 -13.37
CA ASP A 206 13.86 22.40 -13.26
C ASP A 206 14.30 21.18 -14.08
N LEU A 207 13.42 20.18 -14.23
CA LEU A 207 13.63 19.02 -15.09
C LEU A 207 13.37 19.32 -16.59
N GLY A 208 12.84 20.50 -16.93
CA GLY A 208 12.52 20.87 -18.30
C GLY A 208 11.36 20.09 -18.91
N VAL A 209 10.43 19.59 -18.08
CA VAL A 209 9.24 18.86 -18.52
C VAL A 209 8.36 19.74 -19.40
N ARG A 210 7.88 19.16 -20.51
CA ARG A 210 7.00 19.85 -21.49
C ARG A 210 5.64 19.19 -21.62
N GLU A 211 5.54 17.96 -21.16
CA GLU A 211 4.32 17.18 -21.12
C GLU A 211 3.28 17.87 -20.23
N PRO A 212 1.97 17.70 -20.53
CA PRO A 212 0.89 18.13 -19.67
C PRO A 212 1.10 17.71 -18.21
N LEU A 213 1.17 18.70 -17.32
CA LEU A 213 1.15 18.48 -15.87
C LEU A 213 -0.25 18.81 -15.36
N HIS A 214 -1.06 17.78 -15.13
CA HIS A 214 -2.44 17.90 -14.75
C HIS A 214 -2.64 17.67 -13.25
N PHE A 215 -3.23 18.67 -12.58
CA PHE A 215 -3.68 18.53 -11.20
C PHE A 215 -5.18 18.22 -11.16
N HIS A 216 -5.56 17.20 -10.40
CA HIS A 216 -6.93 16.96 -10.00
C HIS A 216 -7.10 17.30 -8.52
N VAL A 217 -7.94 18.29 -8.22
CA VAL A 217 -8.16 18.77 -6.85
C VAL A 217 -9.52 18.33 -6.32
N VAL A 218 -9.50 17.45 -5.32
CA VAL A 218 -10.68 16.99 -4.59
C VAL A 218 -11.14 18.08 -3.61
N ALA A 219 -12.42 18.43 -3.68
CA ALA A 219 -13.05 19.41 -2.80
C ALA A 219 -12.23 20.72 -2.72
N PRO A 220 -12.01 21.42 -3.85
CA PRO A 220 -11.17 22.62 -3.88
C PRO A 220 -11.75 23.73 -3.02
N GLU A 221 -10.87 24.58 -2.49
CA GLU A 221 -11.23 25.85 -1.86
C GLU A 221 -11.07 26.98 -2.89
N PRO A 222 -11.67 28.16 -2.70
CA PRO A 222 -11.46 29.30 -3.62
C PRO A 222 -9.98 29.63 -3.84
N ASP A 223 -9.16 29.51 -2.80
CA ASP A 223 -7.72 29.70 -2.86
C ASP A 223 -7.00 28.70 -3.79
N SER A 224 -7.57 27.52 -4.02
CA SER A 224 -6.97 26.51 -4.93
C SER A 224 -6.91 27.04 -6.36
N PHE A 225 -7.96 27.72 -6.84
CA PHE A 225 -7.99 28.27 -8.20
C PHE A 225 -7.04 29.46 -8.33
N ASN A 226 -7.04 30.37 -7.35
CA ASN A 226 -6.09 31.49 -7.32
C ASN A 226 -4.63 31.01 -7.30
N LEU A 227 -4.35 29.94 -6.56
CA LEU A 227 -3.02 29.33 -6.54
C LEU A 227 -2.67 28.73 -7.90
N PHE A 228 -3.60 28.02 -8.55
CA PHE A 228 -3.36 27.46 -9.88
C PHE A 228 -3.03 28.55 -10.92
N ASP A 229 -3.79 29.64 -10.95
CA ASP A 229 -3.51 30.79 -11.83
C ASP A 229 -2.13 31.38 -11.56
N LYS A 230 -1.75 31.50 -10.27
CA LYS A 230 -0.42 31.92 -9.88
C LYS A 230 0.66 30.96 -10.38
N LEU A 231 0.47 29.65 -10.24
CA LEU A 231 1.43 28.65 -10.70
C LEU A 231 1.64 28.71 -12.22
N LYS A 232 0.57 28.93 -13.00
CA LYS A 232 0.67 29.15 -14.44
C LYS A 232 1.50 30.38 -14.80
N SER A 233 1.28 31.48 -14.08
CA SER A 233 2.04 32.72 -14.28
C SER A 233 3.52 32.57 -13.88
N ASP A 234 3.79 31.94 -12.74
CA ASP A 234 5.15 31.77 -12.22
C ASP A 234 5.95 30.74 -13.04
N HIS A 235 5.27 29.79 -13.69
CA HIS A 235 5.88 28.71 -14.48
C HIS A 235 5.33 28.67 -15.92
N ALA A 236 5.43 29.79 -16.65
CA ALA A 236 4.90 29.92 -18.02
C ALA A 236 5.49 28.91 -19.04
N GLY A 237 6.59 28.23 -18.71
CA GLY A 237 7.15 27.13 -19.50
C GLY A 237 6.49 25.78 -19.28
N LEU A 238 5.69 25.62 -18.23
CA LEU A 238 4.94 24.39 -17.95
C LEU A 238 3.55 24.43 -18.58
N ASN A 239 3.13 23.27 -19.04
CA ASN A 239 1.82 23.05 -19.64
C ASN A 239 0.85 22.52 -18.57
N LEU A 240 0.26 23.42 -17.80
CA LEU A 240 -0.55 23.07 -16.64
C LEU A 240 -2.02 22.82 -17.01
N GLY A 241 -2.59 21.75 -16.48
CA GLY A 241 -4.03 21.46 -16.54
C GLY A 241 -4.64 21.36 -15.14
N LEU A 242 -5.93 21.66 -15.03
CA LEU A 242 -6.69 21.57 -13.78
C LEU A 242 -8.04 20.90 -14.01
N SER A 243 -8.33 19.94 -13.15
CA SER A 243 -9.69 19.46 -12.91
C SER A 243 -9.99 19.48 -11.43
N PHE A 244 -11.27 19.41 -11.09
CA PHE A 244 -11.71 19.28 -9.72
C PHE A 244 -12.96 18.44 -9.61
N GLU A 245 -13.26 18.01 -8.40
CA GLU A 245 -14.57 17.49 -8.02
C GLU A 245 -15.08 18.25 -6.79
N PRO A 246 -16.39 18.53 -6.69
CA PRO A 246 -16.94 19.14 -5.50
C PRO A 246 -16.85 18.18 -4.29
N PRO A 247 -17.08 18.65 -3.05
CA PRO A 247 -17.09 17.79 -1.87
C PRO A 247 -18.08 16.61 -2.01
N GLY A 248 -17.55 15.39 -2.05
CA GLY A 248 -18.31 14.16 -2.15
C GLY A 248 -18.77 13.55 -0.82
N PRO A 249 -19.30 12.31 -0.86
CA PRO A 249 -19.74 11.58 0.32
C PRO A 249 -18.58 11.15 1.23
N TRP A 250 -17.38 11.00 0.67
CA TRP A 250 -16.18 10.62 1.42
C TRP A 250 -15.25 11.80 1.63
N ARG A 251 -14.97 12.11 2.89
CA ARG A 251 -14.14 13.27 3.30
C ARG A 251 -13.03 12.83 4.23
N HIS A 252 -12.23 11.85 3.78
CA HIS A 252 -11.19 11.25 4.60
C HIS A 252 -9.95 10.88 3.78
N PRO A 253 -8.77 10.74 4.43
CA PRO A 253 -7.51 10.46 3.75
C PRO A 253 -7.54 9.30 2.77
N VAL A 254 -8.24 8.20 3.10
CA VAL A 254 -8.33 7.01 2.24
C VAL A 254 -9.00 7.32 0.89
N TYR A 255 -10.00 8.19 0.87
CA TYR A 255 -10.63 8.59 -0.38
C TYR A 255 -9.67 9.42 -1.22
N TYR A 256 -9.00 10.40 -0.60
CA TYR A 256 -8.05 11.26 -1.31
C TYR A 256 -6.89 10.49 -1.93
N THR A 257 -6.41 9.42 -1.28
CA THR A 257 -5.40 8.54 -1.89
C THR A 257 -5.96 7.76 -3.07
N CYS A 258 -7.22 7.32 -3.02
CA CYS A 258 -7.84 6.55 -4.12
C CYS A 258 -8.43 7.42 -5.24
N ALA A 259 -8.64 8.74 -5.01
CA ALA A 259 -9.23 9.68 -5.95
C ALA A 259 -8.54 9.65 -7.33
N ARG A 260 -7.24 9.34 -7.35
CA ARG A 260 -6.46 9.17 -8.57
C ARG A 260 -7.07 8.15 -9.54
N PHE A 261 -7.62 7.02 -9.08
CA PHE A 261 -8.21 6.03 -9.98
C PHE A 261 -9.48 6.54 -10.67
N PHE A 262 -10.25 7.39 -9.99
CA PHE A 262 -11.42 8.03 -10.58
C PHE A 262 -11.02 9.11 -11.58
N ALA A 263 -10.08 9.98 -11.17
CA ALA A 263 -9.56 11.02 -12.05
C ALA A 263 -8.96 10.43 -13.34
N ILE A 264 -8.09 9.41 -13.24
CA ILE A 264 -7.45 8.78 -14.41
C ILE A 264 -8.50 8.22 -15.38
N GLY A 265 -9.60 7.66 -14.87
CA GLY A 265 -10.71 7.17 -15.71
C GLY A 265 -11.35 8.26 -16.57
N SER A 266 -11.35 9.51 -16.13
CA SER A 266 -11.80 10.67 -16.92
C SER A 266 -10.66 11.28 -17.76
N LEU A 267 -9.43 11.30 -17.24
CA LEU A 267 -8.30 11.94 -17.91
C LEU A 267 -7.82 11.17 -19.14
N LEU A 268 -7.82 9.83 -19.10
CA LEU A 268 -7.43 9.00 -20.26
C LEU A 268 -8.25 9.35 -21.52
N PRO A 269 -9.59 9.24 -21.53
CA PRO A 269 -10.39 9.61 -22.69
C PRO A 269 -10.37 11.12 -22.96
N GLY A 270 -10.27 11.96 -21.92
CA GLY A 270 -10.26 13.41 -22.07
C GLY A 270 -9.04 13.94 -22.82
N TYR A 271 -7.84 13.43 -22.49
CA TYR A 271 -6.60 13.80 -23.17
C TYR A 271 -6.34 12.99 -24.44
N GLY A 272 -6.86 11.76 -24.53
CA GLY A 272 -6.51 10.84 -25.61
C GLY A 272 -5.06 10.33 -25.54
N LEU A 273 -4.36 10.57 -24.42
CA LEU A 273 -2.97 10.21 -24.19
C LEU A 273 -2.84 9.25 -23.00
N PRO A 274 -1.77 8.43 -22.94
CA PRO A 274 -1.36 7.74 -21.73
C PRO A 274 -1.23 8.68 -20.52
N VAL A 275 -1.47 8.15 -19.32
CA VAL A 275 -1.37 8.88 -18.06
C VAL A 275 -0.29 8.27 -17.17
N LEU A 276 0.68 9.09 -16.77
CA LEU A 276 1.63 8.81 -15.70
C LEU A 276 1.11 9.46 -14.41
N ALA A 277 0.49 8.68 -13.53
CA ALA A 277 0.02 9.14 -12.24
C ALA A 277 1.17 9.17 -11.22
N VAL A 278 1.34 10.31 -10.54
CA VAL A 278 2.43 10.55 -9.59
C VAL A 278 1.84 11.02 -8.25
N ASP A 279 2.36 10.49 -7.14
CA ASP A 279 1.98 10.92 -5.80
C ASP A 279 2.36 12.39 -5.57
N ALA A 280 1.54 13.11 -4.81
CA ALA A 280 1.75 14.54 -4.63
C ALA A 280 2.94 14.90 -3.73
N ASP A 281 3.44 13.95 -2.95
CA ASP A 281 4.53 14.16 -2.00
C ASP A 281 5.86 13.53 -2.45
N ILE A 282 5.95 13.16 -3.73
CA ILE A 282 7.21 12.73 -4.35
C ILE A 282 7.57 13.66 -5.49
N LEU A 283 8.85 14.00 -5.59
CA LEU A 283 9.40 14.75 -6.71
C LEU A 283 10.37 13.84 -7.49
N PRO A 284 10.13 13.60 -8.80
CA PRO A 284 11.09 12.89 -9.63
C PRO A 284 12.46 13.60 -9.67
N SER A 285 13.53 12.84 -9.72
CA SER A 285 14.90 13.33 -9.93
C SER A 285 15.40 13.10 -11.36
N ILE A 286 14.56 12.53 -12.22
CA ILE A 286 14.81 12.25 -13.63
C ILE A 286 13.59 12.66 -14.47
N SER A 287 13.75 12.72 -15.79
CA SER A 287 12.63 12.97 -16.70
C SER A 287 11.53 11.90 -16.52
N PRO A 288 10.26 12.29 -16.35
CA PRO A 288 9.14 11.35 -16.22
C PRO A 288 8.98 10.43 -17.44
N GLY A 289 9.41 10.86 -18.63
CA GLY A 289 9.40 10.06 -19.84
C GLY A 289 10.17 8.74 -19.71
N VAL A 290 11.18 8.68 -18.83
CA VAL A 290 11.93 7.45 -18.55
C VAL A 290 11.04 6.35 -17.96
N PHE A 291 10.07 6.70 -17.11
CA PHE A 291 9.12 5.71 -16.57
C PHE A 291 8.18 5.20 -17.66
N VAL A 292 7.75 6.08 -18.57
CA VAL A 292 6.87 5.75 -19.69
C VAL A 292 7.58 4.84 -20.68
N GLU A 293 8.82 5.18 -21.07
CA GLU A 293 9.66 4.34 -21.93
C GLU A 293 9.92 2.96 -21.32
N SER A 294 10.16 2.90 -20.00
CA SER A 294 10.43 1.64 -19.28
C SER A 294 9.19 0.76 -19.12
N ALA A 295 7.99 1.35 -19.15
CA ALA A 295 6.75 0.59 -19.13
C ALA A 295 6.51 -0.17 -20.45
N GLY A 296 7.12 0.27 -21.55
CA GLY A 296 7.03 -0.37 -22.86
C GLY A 296 5.58 -0.54 -23.33
N ASP A 297 5.24 -1.76 -23.76
CA ASP A 297 3.92 -2.11 -24.26
C ASP A 297 2.95 -2.64 -23.17
N ALA A 298 3.30 -2.52 -21.89
CA ALA A 298 2.46 -3.02 -20.81
C ALA A 298 1.11 -2.30 -20.71
N ASP A 299 0.06 -2.99 -20.27
CA ASP A 299 -1.27 -2.43 -20.01
C ASP A 299 -1.34 -1.65 -18.69
N PHE A 300 -0.40 -1.91 -17.79
CA PHE A 300 -0.18 -1.19 -16.55
C PHE A 300 1.27 -1.35 -16.08
N ALA A 301 1.86 -0.29 -15.51
CA ALA A 301 3.17 -0.39 -14.87
C ALA A 301 3.22 0.40 -13.57
N CYS A 302 3.89 -0.15 -12.56
CA CYS A 302 4.24 0.51 -11.32
C CYS A 302 5.48 -0.16 -10.70
N PHE A 303 5.91 0.27 -9.53
CA PHE A 303 6.99 -0.41 -8.82
C PHE A 303 6.46 -1.57 -8.00
N ASP A 304 7.00 -2.77 -8.22
CA ASP A 304 6.99 -3.84 -7.23
C ASP A 304 8.04 -3.49 -6.16
N THR A 305 7.65 -3.52 -4.90
CA THR A 305 8.54 -3.16 -3.79
C THR A 305 9.45 -4.31 -3.35
N GLY A 306 9.23 -5.53 -3.86
CA GLY A 306 9.86 -6.75 -3.38
C GLY A 306 9.39 -7.15 -1.97
N ARG A 307 8.34 -6.51 -1.45
CA ARG A 307 7.74 -6.83 -0.17
C ARG A 307 6.71 -7.94 -0.31
N ASN A 308 6.49 -8.66 0.78
CA ASN A 308 5.59 -9.80 0.84
C ASN A 308 4.26 -9.50 1.55
N GLU A 309 4.06 -8.27 2.04
CA GLU A 309 2.76 -7.87 2.57
C GLU A 309 1.81 -7.43 1.45
N PRO A 310 0.54 -7.88 1.43
CA PRO A 310 -0.28 -7.85 0.22
C PRO A 310 -0.62 -6.44 -0.26
N ALA A 311 -0.91 -5.50 0.65
CA ALA A 311 -1.13 -4.11 0.28
C ALA A 311 0.18 -3.29 0.27
N SER A 312 1.33 -3.93 0.08
CA SER A 312 2.63 -3.28 -0.10
C SER A 312 3.44 -3.85 -1.25
N VAL A 313 2.99 -4.93 -1.91
CA VAL A 313 3.62 -5.47 -3.13
C VAL A 313 3.75 -4.38 -4.19
N TYR A 314 2.64 -3.74 -4.55
CA TYR A 314 2.61 -2.70 -5.58
C TYR A 314 2.57 -1.31 -4.95
N GLN A 315 3.52 -0.45 -5.34
CA GLN A 315 3.58 0.91 -4.85
C GLN A 315 2.72 1.86 -5.71
N ALA A 316 1.72 2.50 -5.09
CA ALA A 316 0.81 3.44 -5.76
C ALA A 316 1.40 4.85 -5.99
N SER A 317 2.73 4.99 -6.02
CA SER A 317 3.40 6.29 -6.03
C SER A 317 3.74 6.80 -7.42
N VAL A 318 4.19 5.92 -8.33
CA VAL A 318 4.38 6.20 -9.76
C VAL A 318 3.72 5.06 -10.52
N MET A 319 2.72 5.40 -11.33
CA MET A 319 1.91 4.42 -12.06
C MET A 319 1.67 4.90 -13.48
N TYR A 320 1.85 4.01 -14.45
CA TYR A 320 1.62 4.29 -15.86
C TYR A 320 0.38 3.54 -16.36
N PHE A 321 -0.49 4.27 -17.05
CA PHE A 321 -1.74 3.81 -17.63
C PHE A 321 -1.74 4.19 -19.11
N PRO A 322 -1.47 3.28 -20.06
CA PRO A 322 -1.59 3.59 -21.48
C PRO A 322 -3.06 3.81 -21.86
N ASN A 323 -3.30 4.56 -22.94
CA ASN A 323 -4.66 4.77 -23.45
C ASN A 323 -5.11 3.59 -24.32
N ARG A 324 -5.46 2.48 -23.67
CA ARG A 324 -5.93 1.23 -24.28
C ARG A 324 -7.22 0.75 -23.62
N SER A 325 -7.99 -0.06 -24.34
CA SER A 325 -9.24 -0.65 -23.82
C SER A 325 -9.02 -1.45 -22.53
N GLU A 326 -7.95 -2.22 -22.48
CA GLU A 326 -7.54 -3.09 -21.38
C GLU A 326 -7.26 -2.28 -20.11
N THR A 327 -6.59 -1.14 -20.26
CA THR A 327 -6.29 -0.20 -19.18
C THR A 327 -7.53 0.51 -18.68
N VAL A 328 -8.44 0.92 -19.58
CA VAL A 328 -9.74 1.51 -19.20
C VAL A 328 -10.57 0.51 -18.39
N ASP A 329 -10.60 -0.75 -18.83
CA ASP A 329 -11.22 -1.85 -18.10
C ASP A 329 -10.60 -2.04 -16.71
N PHE A 330 -9.27 -2.07 -16.62
CA PHE A 330 -8.54 -2.20 -15.35
C PHE A 330 -8.84 -1.05 -14.39
N ILE A 331 -8.84 0.19 -14.86
CA ILE A 331 -9.19 1.35 -14.03
C ILE A 331 -10.63 1.25 -13.54
N SER A 332 -11.57 0.86 -14.40
CA SER A 332 -12.97 0.61 -14.01
C SER A 332 -13.06 -0.45 -12.91
N MET A 333 -12.24 -1.50 -12.97
CA MET A 333 -12.16 -2.50 -11.91
C MET A 333 -11.62 -1.92 -10.59
N LEU A 334 -10.54 -1.14 -10.64
CA LEU A 334 -10.00 -0.46 -9.45
C LEU A 334 -11.04 0.47 -8.82
N GLN A 335 -11.76 1.25 -9.62
CA GLN A 335 -12.82 2.15 -9.16
C GLN A 335 -13.94 1.39 -8.45
N ARG A 336 -14.42 0.26 -9.00
CA ARG A 336 -15.44 -0.59 -8.38
C ARG A 336 -14.94 -1.19 -7.06
N PHE A 337 -13.70 -1.71 -7.07
CA PHE A 337 -13.10 -2.31 -5.89
C PHE A 337 -12.98 -1.29 -4.76
N VAL A 338 -12.38 -0.14 -5.03
CA VAL A 338 -12.24 0.96 -4.06
C VAL A 338 -13.60 1.39 -3.54
N SER A 339 -14.56 1.67 -4.42
CA SER A 339 -15.88 2.16 -4.01
C SER A 339 -16.60 1.20 -3.07
N SER A 340 -16.41 -0.11 -3.24
CA SER A 340 -17.01 -1.12 -2.34
C SER A 340 -16.49 -1.06 -0.90
N LYS A 341 -15.39 -0.34 -0.64
CA LYS A 341 -14.70 -0.27 0.65
C LYS A 341 -14.57 1.15 1.21
N LEU A 342 -14.99 2.19 0.48
CA LEU A 342 -14.86 3.59 0.94
C LEU A 342 -15.78 3.95 2.12
N ASP A 343 -16.82 3.16 2.36
CA ASP A 343 -17.68 3.33 3.54
C ASP A 343 -17.08 2.74 4.83
N GLU A 344 -15.98 2.00 4.73
CA GLU A 344 -15.25 1.48 5.89
C GLU A 344 -14.60 2.63 6.69
N PRO A 345 -14.50 2.51 8.03
CA PRO A 345 -13.82 3.51 8.84
C PRO A 345 -12.39 3.78 8.32
N PRO A 346 -11.95 5.04 8.17
CA PRO A 346 -10.67 5.35 7.52
C PRO A 346 -9.45 4.70 8.16
N PHE A 347 -9.48 4.50 9.48
CA PHE A 347 -8.40 3.84 10.23
C PHE A 347 -8.33 2.31 9.98
N LEU A 348 -9.33 1.73 9.31
CA LEU A 348 -9.35 0.34 8.85
C LEU A 348 -9.08 0.23 7.35
N ALA A 349 -9.34 1.30 6.59
CA ALA A 349 -9.22 1.33 5.13
C ALA A 349 -7.95 2.00 4.59
N TRP A 350 -7.01 2.40 5.44
CA TRP A 350 -5.72 2.93 4.98
C TRP A 350 -4.95 1.87 4.18
N MET A 351 -4.34 2.27 3.05
CA MET A 351 -3.73 1.43 2.01
C MET A 351 -4.72 0.73 1.05
N LEU A 352 -5.96 1.20 0.98
CA LEU A 352 -6.99 0.66 0.08
C LEU A 352 -6.57 0.73 -1.40
N ASP A 353 -5.85 1.78 -1.80
CA ASP A 353 -5.33 1.93 -3.16
C ASP A 353 -4.38 0.80 -3.57
N GLN A 354 -3.43 0.46 -2.71
CA GLN A 354 -2.48 -0.65 -2.91
C GLN A 354 -3.18 -2.02 -2.80
N ALA A 355 -4.10 -2.17 -1.86
CA ALA A 355 -4.90 -3.39 -1.71
C ALA A 355 -5.79 -3.68 -2.93
N ALA A 356 -6.35 -2.62 -3.54
CA ALA A 356 -7.13 -2.71 -4.77
C ALA A 356 -6.27 -3.22 -5.93
N MET A 357 -5.08 -2.63 -6.13
CA MET A 357 -4.15 -3.10 -7.15
C MET A 357 -3.79 -4.58 -6.94
N TYR A 358 -3.43 -4.97 -5.72
CA TYR A 358 -3.07 -6.36 -5.43
C TYR A 358 -4.20 -7.34 -5.76
N SER A 359 -5.43 -7.04 -5.31
CA SER A 359 -6.59 -7.94 -5.52
C SER A 359 -7.00 -8.02 -6.99
N VAL A 360 -7.04 -6.88 -7.69
CA VAL A 360 -7.45 -6.82 -9.09
C VAL A 360 -6.38 -7.42 -10.01
N LEU A 361 -5.10 -7.12 -9.81
CA LEU A 361 -4.01 -7.70 -10.62
C LEU A 361 -3.91 -9.22 -10.43
N THR A 362 -4.10 -9.72 -9.21
CA THR A 362 -4.12 -11.18 -8.97
C THR A 362 -5.28 -11.86 -9.69
N LEU A 363 -6.46 -11.23 -9.74
CA LEU A 363 -7.59 -11.73 -10.52
C LEU A 363 -7.33 -11.68 -12.03
N LEU A 364 -6.73 -10.60 -12.53
CA LEU A 364 -6.40 -10.45 -13.95
C LEU A 364 -5.35 -11.48 -14.39
N ALA A 365 -4.30 -11.71 -13.61
CA ALA A 365 -3.31 -12.76 -13.91
C ALA A 365 -3.96 -14.14 -14.12
N LYS A 366 -5.05 -14.44 -13.38
CA LYS A 366 -5.81 -15.68 -13.51
C LYS A 366 -6.78 -15.68 -14.71
N THR A 367 -7.51 -14.58 -14.90
CA THR A 367 -8.70 -14.54 -15.78
C THR A 367 -8.45 -13.89 -17.13
N ARG A 368 -7.41 -13.07 -17.24
CA ARG A 368 -6.96 -12.38 -18.46
C ARG A 368 -5.43 -12.43 -18.55
N PRO A 369 -4.82 -13.60 -18.83
CA PRO A 369 -3.36 -13.74 -18.88
C PRO A 369 -2.65 -12.88 -19.93
N SER A 370 -3.40 -12.30 -20.87
CA SER A 370 -2.89 -11.34 -21.85
C SER A 370 -2.74 -9.91 -21.30
N PHE A 371 -3.25 -9.62 -20.11
CA PHE A 371 -3.06 -8.32 -19.46
C PHE A 371 -1.61 -8.21 -18.97
N GLU A 372 -0.84 -7.31 -19.55
CA GLU A 372 0.59 -7.18 -19.27
C GLU A 372 0.86 -6.16 -18.16
N PHE A 373 1.46 -6.64 -17.07
CA PHE A 373 1.99 -5.80 -16.00
C PHE A 373 3.52 -5.68 -16.12
N THR A 374 4.05 -4.47 -16.01
CA THR A 374 5.49 -4.23 -15.89
C THR A 374 5.86 -3.67 -14.52
N ASP A 375 6.80 -4.34 -13.85
CA ASP A 375 7.52 -3.79 -12.71
C ASP A 375 8.60 -2.80 -13.20
N LEU A 376 8.36 -1.52 -12.96
CA LEU A 376 9.29 -0.44 -13.30
C LEU A 376 10.63 -0.60 -12.58
N GLY A 377 10.65 -1.16 -11.37
CA GLY A 377 11.88 -1.37 -10.61
C GLY A 377 12.82 -2.35 -11.30
N LYS A 378 12.27 -3.48 -11.76
CA LYS A 378 12.99 -4.45 -12.58
C LYS A 378 13.38 -3.90 -13.95
N ALA A 379 12.48 -3.17 -14.63
CA ALA A 379 12.78 -2.57 -15.94
C ALA A 379 13.93 -1.56 -15.88
N LEU A 380 13.99 -0.77 -14.80
CA LEU A 380 15.01 0.25 -14.56
C LEU A 380 16.25 -0.28 -13.82
N GLY A 381 16.18 -1.48 -13.24
CA GLY A 381 17.24 -2.08 -12.42
C GLY A 381 17.48 -1.38 -11.08
N LYS A 382 16.52 -0.60 -10.57
CA LYS A 382 16.63 0.25 -9.37
C LYS A 382 15.27 0.45 -8.70
N GLY A 383 15.25 0.80 -7.42
CA GLY A 383 14.01 1.07 -6.69
C GLY A 383 13.48 2.50 -6.91
N LEU A 384 12.22 2.77 -6.54
CA LEU A 384 11.63 4.10 -6.68
C LEU A 384 12.44 5.20 -5.96
N GLY A 385 13.04 4.87 -4.82
CA GLY A 385 13.84 5.80 -4.03
C GLY A 385 15.10 6.30 -4.74
N ASP A 386 15.55 5.62 -5.79
CA ASP A 386 16.69 6.05 -6.62
C ASP A 386 16.30 7.14 -7.63
N PHE A 387 15.01 7.33 -7.87
CA PHE A 387 14.46 8.23 -8.89
C PHE A 387 13.57 9.34 -8.34
N THR A 388 13.34 9.34 -7.02
CA THR A 388 12.41 10.27 -6.39
C THR A 388 12.94 10.79 -5.07
N ARG A 389 12.53 12.00 -4.72
CA ARG A 389 12.75 12.60 -3.41
C ARG A 389 11.41 12.80 -2.72
N GLN A 390 11.30 12.34 -1.48
CA GLN A 390 10.13 12.60 -0.66
C GLN A 390 10.08 14.07 -0.22
N LEU A 391 8.94 14.72 -0.42
CA LEU A 391 8.72 16.14 -0.11
C LEU A 391 8.19 16.38 1.30
N SER A 392 7.80 15.32 2.01
CA SER A 392 7.25 15.39 3.36
C SER A 392 7.84 14.34 4.28
N THR A 393 7.91 14.67 5.57
CA THR A 393 8.25 13.70 6.61
C THR A 393 6.99 13.01 7.13
N GLU A 394 7.13 11.83 7.72
CA GLU A 394 6.04 11.16 8.48
C GLU A 394 5.42 12.09 9.53
N ALA A 395 6.22 12.90 10.23
CA ALA A 395 5.73 13.85 11.23
C ALA A 395 4.85 14.94 10.58
N GLU A 396 5.26 15.46 9.43
CA GLU A 396 4.50 16.45 8.67
C GLU A 396 3.18 15.87 8.13
N LYS A 397 3.21 14.65 7.58
CA LYS A 397 2.00 13.94 7.14
C LYS A 397 1.01 13.77 8.29
N ASN A 398 1.50 13.34 9.46
CA ASN A 398 0.67 13.19 10.65
C ASN A 398 0.10 14.54 11.12
N ALA A 399 0.86 15.63 11.05
CA ALA A 399 0.36 16.96 11.39
C ALA A 399 -0.76 17.42 10.44
N ILE A 400 -0.59 17.22 9.13
CA ILE A 400 -1.62 17.56 8.13
C ILE A 400 -2.89 16.71 8.33
N MET A 401 -2.74 15.43 8.66
CA MET A 401 -3.86 14.51 8.91
C MET A 401 -4.59 14.80 10.23
N ASN A 402 -3.87 15.10 11.31
CA ASN A 402 -4.49 15.34 12.62
C ASN A 402 -5.30 16.64 12.66
N ASN A 403 -4.94 17.63 11.84
CA ASN A 403 -5.72 18.87 11.67
C ASN A 403 -7.00 18.67 10.81
N ARG A 404 -7.40 17.43 10.51
CA ARG A 404 -8.64 17.09 9.76
C ARG A 404 -9.83 16.73 10.68
N GLN A 405 -9.61 16.55 11.98
CA GLN A 405 -10.67 16.48 13.00
C GLN A 405 -11.17 17.88 13.34
#